data_AF-A0A960BZ68-F1
#
_entry.id   AF-A0A960BZ68-F1
#
_cell.length_a   1.000
_cell.length_b   1.000
_cell.length_c   1.000
_cell.angle_alpha   90.00
_cell.angle_beta   90.00
_cell.angle_gamma   90.00
#
_symmetry.space_group_name_H-M   'P 1'
#
loop_
_entity.id
_entity.type
_entity.pdbx_description
1 polymer ?
#
loop_
_entity_poly.entity_id
_entity_poly.type
_entity_poly.pdbx_seq_one_letter_code
_entity_poly.pdbx_strand_id
1 'polypeptide(L)' 'MSNVGKPKSAAEIQRDWDTNPRWKGLTRTYSAQDVVALQGTVVEEHTLARRGAEILW' A
#
# COMPACT_ATOMS: atom_id res chain seq x y z
N MET A 1 9.74 0.86 -21.27
CA MET A 1 9.41 1.77 -20.14
C MET A 1 10.00 1.17 -18.86
N SER A 2 10.37 2.01 -17.90
CA SER A 2 10.94 1.56 -16.61
C SER A 2 9.85 0.94 -15.72
N ASN A 3 10.19 -0.12 -14.97
CA ASN A 3 9.32 -0.72 -13.96
C ASN A 3 9.55 -0.15 -12.55
N VAL A 4 10.51 0.77 -12.39
CA VAL A 4 10.83 1.38 -11.10
C VAL A 4 9.65 2.22 -10.60
N GLY A 5 9.23 1.98 -9.35
CA GLY A 5 8.12 2.70 -8.72
C GLY A 5 6.74 2.37 -9.28
N LYS A 6 6.57 1.28 -10.04
CA LYS A 6 5.24 0.89 -10.55
C LYS A 6 4.27 0.66 -9.37
N PRO A 7 3.08 1.30 -9.37
CA PRO A 7 2.10 1.12 -8.30
C PRO A 7 1.59 -0.33 -8.26
N LYS A 8 1.21 -0.77 -7.06
CA LYS A 8 0.53 -2.05 -6.86
C LYS A 8 -0.86 -2.00 -7.47
N SER A 9 -1.34 -3.13 -7.98
CA SER A 9 -2.73 -3.27 -8.38
C SER A 9 -3.67 -3.24 -7.17
N ALA A 10 -4.95 -2.93 -7.41
CA ALA A 10 -5.95 -2.93 -6.35
C ALA A 10 -6.10 -4.31 -5.70
N ALA A 11 -5.94 -5.39 -6.48
CA ALA A 11 -5.97 -6.76 -5.98
C ALA A 11 -4.78 -7.08 -5.05
N GLU A 12 -3.58 -6.56 -5.34
CA GLU A 12 -2.42 -6.73 -4.46
C GLU A 12 -2.56 -5.95 -3.16
N ILE A 13 -3.09 -4.72 -3.23
CA ILE A 13 -3.39 -3.90 -2.04
C ILE A 13 -4.45 -4.57 -1.19
N GLN A 14 -5.54 -5.04 -1.79
CA GLN A 14 -6.61 -5.73 -1.07
C GLN A 14 -6.09 -7.01 -0.40
N ARG A 15 -5.28 -7.81 -1.11
CA ARG A 15 -4.65 -9.01 -0.53
C ARG A 15 -3.78 -8.68 0.68
N ASP A 16 -2.99 -7.60 0.62
CA ASP A 16 -2.19 -7.17 1.78
C ASP A 16 -3.10 -6.77 2.95
N TRP A 17 -4.17 -6.01 2.69
CA TRP A 17 -5.14 -5.64 3.72
C TRP A 17 -5.82 -6.84 4.38
N ASP A 18 -6.13 -7.88 3.61
CA ASP A 18 -6.85 -9.06 4.09
C ASP A 18 -5.94 -10.03 4.86
N THR A 19 -4.66 -10.13 4.47
CA THR A 19 -3.73 -11.16 4.99
C THR A 19 -2.72 -10.65 6.00
N ASN A 20 -2.37 -9.37 5.95
CA ASN A 20 -1.34 -8.82 6.81
C ASN A 20 -1.90 -8.54 8.22
N PRO A 21 -1.34 -9.15 9.30
CA PRO A 21 -1.82 -8.95 10.67
C PRO A 21 -1.75 -7.48 11.11
N ARG A 22 -0.89 -6.67 10.47
CA ARG A 22 -0.81 -5.21 10.66
C ARG A 22 -2.16 -4.50 10.56
N TRP A 23 -3.08 -5.04 9.75
CA TRP A 23 -4.37 -4.43 9.44
C TRP A 23 -5.56 -5.12 10.13
N LYS A 24 -5.31 -6.14 10.96
CA LYS A 24 -6.37 -6.89 11.65
C LYS A 24 -7.22 -5.97 12.52
N GLY A 25 -8.53 -5.94 12.28
CA GLY A 25 -9.50 -5.14 13.03
C GLY A 25 -9.64 -3.68 12.58
N LEU A 26 -8.94 -3.26 11.52
CA LEU A 26 -9.10 -1.92 10.96
C LEU A 26 -10.22 -1.87 9.91
N THR A 27 -11.09 -0.88 10.03
CA THR A 27 -12.12 -0.59 9.03
C THR A 27 -11.68 0.58 8.16
N ARG A 28 -11.82 0.44 6.84
CA ARG A 28 -11.60 1.51 5.85
C ARG A 28 -12.92 1.82 5.18
N THR A 29 -13.25 3.10 5.03
CA THR A 29 -14.49 3.57 4.38
C THR A 29 -14.32 3.78 2.86
N TYR A 30 -13.17 3.38 2.31
CA TYR A 30 -12.78 3.49 0.91
C TYR A 30 -12.19 2.17 0.42
N SER A 31 -12.14 2.00 -0.90
CA SER A 31 -11.69 0.77 -1.56
C SER A 31 -10.20 0.79 -1.92
N ALA A 32 -9.64 -0.39 -2.23
CA ALA A 32 -8.28 -0.48 -2.77
C ALA A 32 -8.15 0.17 -4.16
N GLN A 33 -9.25 0.22 -4.93
CA GLN A 33 -9.33 0.87 -6.23
C GLN A 33 -9.17 2.40 -6.09
N ASP A 34 -9.78 2.99 -5.07
CA ASP A 34 -9.66 4.43 -4.79
C ASP A 34 -8.20 4.80 -4.48
N VAL A 35 -7.48 3.92 -3.77
CA VAL A 35 -6.06 4.12 -3.48
C VAL A 35 -5.23 4.11 -4.76
N VAL A 36 -5.43 3.13 -5.65
CA VAL A 36 -4.68 3.05 -6.92
C VAL A 36 -4.97 4.24 -7.83
N ALA A 37 -6.22 4.70 -7.87
CA ALA A 37 -6.62 5.86 -8.68
C ALA A 37 -5.86 7.14 -8.30
N LEU A 38 -5.41 7.26 -7.04
CA LEU A 38 -4.69 8.42 -6.52
C LEU A 38 -3.16 8.27 -6.52
N GLN A 39 -2.62 7.09 -6.83
CA GLN A 39 -1.18 6.83 -6.79
C GLN A 39 -0.41 7.32 -8.04
N GLY A 40 -1.11 7.72 -9.10
CA GLY A 40 -0.49 8.07 -10.38
C GLY A 40 0.23 6.87 -11.01
N THR A 41 1.26 7.14 -11.82
CA THR A 41 1.98 6.10 -12.57
C THR A 41 3.27 5.63 -11.90
N VAL A 42 3.80 6.38 -10.93
CA VAL A 42 5.04 6.10 -10.21
C VAL A 42 4.85 6.45 -8.74
N VAL A 43 5.17 5.51 -7.86
CA VAL A 43 5.15 5.63 -6.39
C VAL A 43 6.59 5.66 -5.90
N GLU A 44 6.94 6.73 -5.17
CA GLU A 44 8.26 6.88 -4.55
C GLU A 44 8.39 5.97 -3.33
N GLU A 45 9.56 5.34 -3.17
CA GLU A 45 9.85 4.52 -2.00
C GLU A 45 10.22 5.40 -0.80
N HIS A 46 9.48 5.28 0.30
CA HIS A 46 9.75 6.02 1.53
C HIS A 46 10.51 5.15 2.54
N THR A 47 11.77 4.84 2.24
CA THR A 47 12.61 3.87 2.98
C THR A 47 12.60 4.06 4.50
N LEU A 48 12.81 5.29 4.97
CA LEU A 48 12.84 5.59 6.41
C LEU A 48 11.46 5.47 7.06
N ALA A 49 10.41 5.92 6.37
CA ALA A 49 9.05 5.85 6.87
C ALA A 49 8.57 4.40 7.01
N ARG A 50 8.84 3.56 5.99
CA ARG A 50 8.53 2.13 6.04
C ARG A 50 9.24 1.44 7.20
N ARG A 51 10.57 1.58 7.27
CA ARG A 51 11.37 0.95 8.35
C ARG A 51 10.95 1.44 9.74
N GLY A 52 10.69 2.73 9.90
CA GLY A 52 10.25 3.30 11.17
C GLY A 52 8.88 2.77 11.61
N ALA A 53 7.92 2.68 10.69
CA ALA A 53 6.57 2.16 10.98
C ALA A 53 6.57 0.66 11.31
N GLU A 54 7.46 -0.13 10.69
CA GLU A 54 7.63 -1.55 10.99
C GLU A 54 8.21 -1.79 12.38
N ILE A 55 9.16 -0.95 12.83
CA ILE A 55 9.79 -1.08 14.16
C ILE A 55 8.86 -0.60 15.28
N LEU A 56 8.06 0.44 15.01
CA LEU A 56 7.19 1.05 16.01
C LEU A 56 5.91 0.25 16.29
N TRP A 57 5.48 -0.57 15.33
CA TRP A 57 4.25 -1.36 15.41
C TRP A 57 4.44 -2.64 16.22
#